data_AF-A0A2G4SFP5-F1
#
_entry.id   AF-A0A2G4SFP5-F1
#
_cell.length_a   1.000
_cell.length_b   1.000
_cell.length_c   1.000
_cell.angle_alpha   90.00
_cell.angle_beta   90.00
_cell.angle_gamma   90.00
#
_symmetry.space_group_name_H-M   'P 1'
#
loop_
_entity.id
_entity.type
_entity.pdbx_description
1 polymer ?
#
loop_
_entity_poly.entity_id
_entity_poly.type
_entity_poly.pdbx_seq_one_letter_code
_entity_poly.pdbx_strand_id
1 'polypeptide(L)'
;MEARLATLESLSIYWDTNIDSIADDTEHESFKALIATKENVPKEHQYVLKLVSGTGRVKFNKQFGSGVPKFEASLLFDELSFTVDNEQYRDTVLMIDLFHSYLKKQKYKDLRPPSDMTPKTHPLEYFRFAGNAVLSEIHERNERWTWRRLKKRRDDRIAYINCYVNRKLDRATPDELEQLENLERELSFEDLRFYRSLAKPKLRREKARLAAIEKKRKKEEAERKASQGWSISSWWSGSSSATGKGQPSGEADDDLVITEEQKQKFYDVIDYDADKATIAASVDLPKGVIWPP
;
A
#
# COMPACT_ATOMS: atom_id res chain seq x y z
N MET A 1 -1.70 -3.79 19.31
CA MET A 1 -0.81 -4.91 18.93
C MET A 1 -1.72 -6.10 18.67
N GLU A 2 -1.63 -6.73 17.51
CA GLU A 2 -2.45 -7.91 17.20
C GLU A 2 -1.52 -9.13 17.17
N ALA A 3 -1.75 -10.09 18.05
CA ALA A 3 -1.02 -11.36 18.07
C ALA A 3 -1.97 -12.47 17.61
N ARG A 4 -1.50 -13.30 16.67
CA ARG A 4 -2.20 -14.50 16.21
C ARG A 4 -1.34 -15.71 16.52
N LEU A 5 -1.98 -16.75 17.04
CA LEU A 5 -1.40 -18.07 17.20
C LEU A 5 -1.92 -18.94 16.06
N ALA A 6 -1.01 -19.54 15.30
CA ALA A 6 -1.29 -20.51 14.26
C ALA A 6 -0.71 -21.85 14.71
N THR A 7 -1.48 -22.92 14.57
CA THR A 7 -1.01 -24.29 14.78
C THR A 7 -0.90 -24.94 13.42
N LEU A 8 0.23 -25.57 13.16
CA LEU A 8 0.52 -26.29 11.93
C LEU A 8 0.70 -27.76 12.28
N GLU A 9 -0.11 -28.59 11.63
CA GLU A 9 -0.19 -30.02 11.91
C GLU A 9 0.14 -30.79 10.64
N SER A 10 1.13 -31.68 10.72
CA SER A 10 1.53 -32.58 9.63
C SER A 10 1.83 -31.89 8.30
N LEU A 11 2.53 -30.75 8.32
CA LEU A 11 3.03 -30.17 7.07
C LEU A 11 4.17 -31.02 6.54
N SER A 12 4.02 -31.51 5.32
CA SER A 12 5.07 -32.19 4.57
C SER A 12 5.24 -31.54 3.20
N ILE A 13 6.46 -31.57 2.67
CA ILE A 13 6.76 -31.15 1.30
C ILE A 13 7.44 -32.32 0.62
N TYR A 14 6.88 -32.76 -0.50
CA TYR A 14 7.47 -33.81 -1.32
C TYR A 14 7.80 -33.28 -2.71
N TRP A 15 8.78 -33.93 -3.34
CA TRP A 15 9.15 -33.69 -4.71
C TRP A 15 9.50 -35.01 -5.38
N ASP A 16 8.55 -35.54 -6.14
CA ASP A 16 8.75 -36.75 -6.91
C ASP A 16 9.40 -36.42 -8.26
N THR A 17 10.54 -37.04 -8.54
CA THR A 17 11.36 -36.77 -9.74
C THR A 17 10.89 -37.55 -10.97
N ASN A 18 10.24 -38.69 -10.78
CA ASN A 18 9.74 -39.57 -11.84
C ASN A 18 8.30 -40.03 -11.52
N ILE A 19 7.32 -39.15 -11.73
CA ILE A 19 5.90 -39.48 -11.55
C ILE A 19 5.12 -39.31 -12.86
N ASP A 20 4.17 -40.19 -13.09
CA ASP A 20 3.19 -40.04 -14.15
C ASP A 20 2.21 -38.91 -13.80
N SER A 21 1.85 -38.10 -14.80
CA SER A 21 0.96 -36.96 -14.60
C SER A 21 -0.45 -37.43 -14.26
N ILE A 22 -0.98 -36.95 -13.14
CA ILE A 22 -2.37 -37.20 -12.69
C ILE A 22 -3.36 -36.27 -13.44
N ALA A 23 -2.89 -35.46 -14.41
CA ALA A 23 -3.72 -34.48 -15.11
C ALA A 23 -4.92 -35.08 -15.88
N ASP A 24 -4.86 -36.36 -16.25
CA ASP A 24 -5.94 -37.06 -16.96
C ASP A 24 -6.87 -37.83 -16.01
N ASP A 25 -6.56 -37.88 -14.71
CA ASP A 25 -7.32 -38.66 -13.72
C ASP A 25 -8.42 -37.79 -13.09
N THR A 26 -9.68 -38.24 -13.20
CA THR A 26 -10.86 -37.46 -12.79
C THR A 26 -11.28 -37.72 -11.34
N GLU A 27 -10.55 -38.57 -10.63
CA GLU A 27 -10.95 -39.06 -9.31
C GLU A 27 -10.27 -38.27 -8.18
N HIS A 28 -11.05 -37.46 -7.46
CA HIS A 28 -10.57 -36.72 -6.28
C HIS A 28 -10.11 -37.61 -5.11
N GLU A 29 -10.51 -38.89 -5.10
CA GLU A 29 -10.18 -39.83 -4.04
C GLU A 29 -8.73 -40.31 -4.10
N SER A 30 -8.15 -40.43 -5.31
CA SER A 30 -6.71 -40.74 -5.46
C SER A 30 -5.85 -39.61 -4.89
N PHE A 31 -6.22 -38.36 -5.15
CA PHE A 31 -5.53 -37.19 -4.58
C PHE A 31 -5.61 -37.15 -3.05
N LYS A 32 -6.77 -37.46 -2.45
CA LYS A 32 -6.91 -37.50 -0.97
C LYS A 32 -6.06 -38.59 -0.34
N ALA A 33 -5.93 -39.76 -0.99
CA ALA A 33 -5.11 -40.85 -0.51
C ALA A 33 -3.61 -40.51 -0.47
N LEU A 34 -3.17 -39.60 -1.35
CA LEU A 34 -1.80 -39.09 -1.42
C LEU A 34 -1.49 -38.00 -0.37
N ILE A 35 -2.50 -37.48 0.33
CA ILE A 35 -2.28 -36.48 1.38
C ILE A 35 -1.72 -37.14 2.63
N ALA A 36 -0.51 -36.72 3.03
CA ALA A 36 0.10 -37.20 4.23
C ALA A 36 -0.60 -36.66 5.49
N THR A 37 -0.95 -37.55 6.40
CA THR A 37 -1.60 -37.25 7.69
C THR A 37 -0.79 -37.88 8.83
N LYS A 38 -1.13 -37.55 10.09
CA LYS A 38 -0.47 -38.19 11.25
C LYS A 38 -0.59 -39.71 11.25
N GLU A 39 -1.70 -40.22 10.73
CA GLU A 39 -2.05 -41.64 10.76
C GLU A 39 -1.55 -42.38 9.52
N ASN A 40 -1.50 -41.71 8.37
CA ASN A 40 -1.05 -42.29 7.12
C ASN A 40 -0.03 -41.39 6.42
N VAL A 41 1.21 -41.88 6.31
CA VAL A 41 2.26 -41.24 5.52
C VAL A 41 2.50 -42.10 4.26
N PRO A 42 2.02 -41.67 3.09
CA PRO A 42 2.25 -42.38 1.84
C PRO A 42 3.74 -42.58 1.59
N LYS A 43 4.18 -43.83 1.35
CA LYS A 43 5.60 -44.13 1.07
C LYS A 43 6.02 -43.83 -0.36
N GLU A 44 5.06 -43.56 -1.23
CA GLU A 44 5.27 -43.34 -2.66
C GLU A 44 5.95 -42.00 -2.95
N HIS A 45 5.83 -41.04 -2.02
CA HIS A 45 6.41 -39.71 -2.18
C HIS A 45 7.86 -39.62 -1.69
N GLN A 46 8.68 -38.91 -2.46
CA GLN A 46 10.02 -38.50 -2.10
C GLN A 46 9.94 -37.20 -1.28
N TYR A 47 9.84 -37.33 0.05
CA TYR A 47 9.73 -36.18 0.94
C TYR A 47 11.03 -35.37 1.04
N VAL A 48 10.94 -34.09 0.70
CA VAL A 48 11.99 -33.09 0.95
C VAL A 48 11.94 -32.61 2.40
N LEU A 49 10.72 -32.40 2.90
CA LEU A 49 10.41 -32.11 4.29
C LEU A 49 9.45 -33.17 4.79
N LYS A 50 9.89 -33.98 5.76
CA LYS A 50 9.02 -34.95 6.44
C LYS A 50 7.91 -34.23 7.21
N LEU A 51 6.94 -34.97 7.73
CA LEU A 51 5.85 -34.38 8.51
C LEU A 51 6.39 -33.57 9.69
N VAL A 52 6.07 -32.29 9.70
CA VAL A 52 6.40 -31.36 10.77
C VAL A 52 5.10 -30.86 11.39
N SER A 53 5.06 -30.87 12.71
CA SER A 53 4.06 -30.17 13.49
C SER A 53 4.72 -29.07 14.31
N GLY A 54 3.98 -27.98 14.52
CA GLY A 54 4.50 -26.84 15.26
C GLY A 54 3.47 -25.77 15.55
N THR A 55 3.87 -24.81 16.36
CA THR A 55 3.06 -23.64 16.70
C THR A 55 3.80 -22.37 16.30
N GLY A 56 3.11 -21.48 15.60
CA GLY A 56 3.61 -20.20 15.14
C GLY A 56 2.87 -19.06 15.80
N ARG A 57 3.57 -18.19 16.50
CA ARG A 57 3.04 -16.92 17.00
C ARG A 57 3.47 -15.79 16.08
N VAL A 58 2.51 -15.17 15.41
CA VAL A 58 2.74 -14.00 14.54
C VAL A 58 2.17 -12.76 15.21
N LYS A 59 3.03 -11.79 15.52
CA LYS A 59 2.64 -10.48 16.02
C LYS A 59 2.71 -9.46 14.90
N PHE A 60 1.64 -8.70 14.75
CA PHE A 60 1.55 -7.56 13.86
C PHE A 60 1.58 -6.25 14.65
N ASN A 61 2.60 -5.45 14.37
CA ASN A 61 2.81 -4.15 14.98
C ASN A 61 2.27 -3.05 14.05
N LYS A 62 1.16 -2.42 14.46
CA LYS A 62 0.52 -1.32 13.70
C LYS A 62 1.39 -0.06 13.66
N GLN A 63 2.21 0.14 14.70
CA GLN A 63 3.24 1.17 14.75
C GLN A 63 4.60 0.47 14.62
N PHE A 64 5.31 0.76 13.54
CA PHE A 64 6.58 0.15 13.18
C PHE A 64 7.59 1.27 12.87
N GLY A 65 8.86 1.07 13.26
CA GLY A 65 9.90 2.11 13.23
C GLY A 65 10.62 2.25 14.59
N SER A 66 11.85 2.78 14.58
CA SER A 66 12.71 2.91 15.78
C SER A 66 12.99 1.59 16.52
N GLY A 67 13.41 0.55 15.78
CA GLY A 67 13.85 -0.72 16.35
C GLY A 67 12.76 -1.79 16.55
N VAL A 68 11.49 -1.46 16.29
CA VAL A 68 10.38 -2.44 16.37
C VAL A 68 10.03 -2.96 14.97
N PRO A 69 10.12 -4.28 14.71
CA PRO A 69 9.75 -4.87 13.43
C PRO A 69 8.22 -4.84 13.24
N LYS A 70 7.78 -4.65 12.00
CA LYS A 70 6.35 -4.65 11.64
C LYS A 70 5.68 -6.00 11.85
N PHE A 71 6.43 -7.07 11.59
CA PHE A 71 6.03 -8.44 11.79
C PHE A 71 7.08 -9.13 12.65
N GLU A 72 6.65 -9.77 13.72
CA GLU A 72 7.48 -10.65 14.54
C GLU A 72 6.84 -12.04 14.50
N ALA A 73 7.52 -13.02 13.92
CA ALA A 73 7.05 -14.40 13.88
C ALA A 73 7.97 -15.26 14.75
N SER A 74 7.40 -15.94 15.74
CA SER A 74 8.08 -16.97 16.53
C SER A 74 7.49 -18.32 16.13
N LEU A 75 8.31 -19.22 15.58
CA LEU A 75 7.90 -20.56 15.18
C LEU A 75 8.56 -21.58 16.10
N LEU A 76 7.77 -22.49 16.64
CA LEU A 76 8.21 -23.59 17.49
C LEU A 76 7.81 -24.90 16.81
N PHE A 77 8.80 -25.71 16.44
CA PHE A 77 8.61 -27.00 15.78
C PHE A 77 9.20 -28.10 16.66
N ASP A 78 8.60 -29.30 16.63
CA ASP A 78 9.09 -30.44 17.41
C ASP A 78 10.36 -31.04 16.78
N GLU A 79 10.31 -31.34 15.48
CA GLU A 79 11.43 -31.85 14.69
C GLU A 79 11.35 -31.33 13.26
N LEU A 80 12.51 -30.95 12.68
CA LEU A 80 12.65 -30.55 11.29
C LEU A 80 13.61 -31.52 10.59
N SER A 81 13.04 -32.50 9.87
CA SER A 81 13.83 -33.46 9.08
C SER A 81 13.76 -33.11 7.60
N PHE A 82 14.87 -32.63 7.06
CA PHE A 82 15.06 -32.42 5.62
C PHE A 82 15.83 -33.60 5.02
N THR A 83 15.32 -34.15 3.93
CA THR A 83 15.94 -35.25 3.20
C THR A 83 15.94 -34.91 1.73
N VAL A 84 17.10 -34.95 1.07
CA VAL A 84 17.22 -34.68 -0.36
C VAL A 84 17.93 -35.87 -0.99
N ASP A 85 17.28 -36.52 -1.94
CA ASP A 85 17.86 -37.60 -2.73
C ASP A 85 18.77 -37.05 -3.84
N ASN A 86 19.66 -37.86 -4.38
CA ASN A 86 20.59 -37.48 -5.44
C ASN A 86 19.86 -37.02 -6.71
N GLU A 87 18.73 -37.65 -7.05
CA GLU A 87 17.89 -37.26 -8.19
C GLU A 87 17.25 -35.89 -7.95
N GLN A 88 16.67 -35.67 -6.77
CA GLN A 88 16.10 -34.39 -6.36
C GLN A 88 17.15 -33.27 -6.37
N TYR A 89 18.37 -33.55 -5.90
CA TYR A 89 19.45 -32.57 -5.90
C TYR A 89 19.80 -32.12 -7.32
N ARG A 90 19.97 -33.06 -8.25
CA ARG A 90 20.22 -32.76 -9.67
C ARG A 90 19.11 -31.90 -10.25
N ASP A 91 17.87 -32.28 -10.00
CA ASP A 91 16.70 -31.60 -10.56
C ASP A 91 16.47 -30.23 -9.91
N THR A 92 16.85 -30.05 -8.64
CA THR A 92 16.86 -28.75 -7.94
C THR A 92 17.75 -27.74 -8.65
N VAL A 93 18.96 -28.15 -9.03
CA VAL A 93 19.89 -27.26 -9.74
C VAL A 93 19.29 -26.85 -11.10
N LEU A 94 18.74 -27.79 -11.85
CA LEU A 94 18.08 -27.52 -13.14
C LEU A 94 16.87 -26.60 -12.99
N MET A 95 16.06 -26.82 -11.94
CA MET A 95 14.88 -26.01 -11.65
C MET A 95 15.26 -24.57 -11.27
N ILE A 96 16.31 -24.37 -10.47
CA ILE A 96 16.81 -23.03 -10.12
C ILE A 96 17.26 -22.29 -11.38
N ASP A 97 18.00 -22.96 -12.27
CA ASP A 97 18.40 -22.38 -13.55
C ASP A 97 17.20 -22.04 -14.45
N LEU A 98 16.19 -22.91 -14.47
CA LEU A 98 14.94 -22.69 -15.19
C LEU A 98 14.17 -21.50 -14.62
N PHE A 99 14.05 -21.38 -13.30
CA PHE A 99 13.40 -20.24 -12.64
C PHE A 99 14.14 -18.94 -12.95
N HIS A 100 15.46 -18.93 -12.86
CA HIS A 100 16.26 -17.75 -13.21
C HIS A 100 16.07 -17.35 -14.67
N SER A 101 16.09 -18.34 -15.58
CA SER A 101 15.79 -18.13 -17.00
C SER A 101 14.38 -17.60 -17.22
N TYR A 102 13.39 -18.15 -16.51
CA TYR A 102 11.99 -17.77 -16.60
C TYR A 102 11.76 -16.34 -16.12
N LEU A 103 12.28 -15.98 -14.94
CA LEU A 103 12.18 -14.62 -14.38
C LEU A 103 12.82 -13.59 -15.30
N LYS A 104 13.97 -13.92 -15.90
CA LYS A 104 14.60 -13.07 -16.92
C LYS A 104 13.73 -12.95 -18.18
N LYS A 105 13.18 -14.06 -18.68
CA LYS A 105 12.31 -14.07 -19.87
C LYS A 105 11.01 -13.30 -19.64
N GLN A 106 10.45 -13.34 -18.43
CA GLN A 106 9.21 -12.64 -18.08
C GLN A 106 9.33 -11.13 -18.31
N LYS A 107 10.50 -10.54 -17.99
CA LYS A 107 10.77 -9.11 -18.23
C LYS A 107 10.65 -8.71 -19.70
N TYR A 108 11.02 -9.60 -20.62
CA TYR A 108 11.04 -9.32 -22.06
C TYR A 108 9.87 -9.98 -22.81
N LYS A 109 8.84 -10.43 -22.09
CA LYS A 109 7.69 -11.12 -22.68
C LYS A 109 6.98 -10.26 -23.73
N ASP A 110 6.87 -8.95 -23.48
CA ASP A 110 6.19 -8.00 -24.37
C ASP A 110 6.94 -7.76 -25.69
N LEU A 111 8.26 -7.96 -25.68
CA LEU A 111 9.10 -7.82 -26.87
C LEU A 111 9.23 -9.13 -27.66
N ARG A 112 8.78 -10.25 -27.08
CA ARG A 112 8.99 -11.58 -27.65
C ARG A 112 8.11 -11.77 -28.90
N PRO A 113 8.68 -12.32 -30.00
CA PRO A 113 7.87 -12.68 -31.17
C PRO A 113 6.76 -13.69 -30.81
N PRO A 114 5.64 -13.72 -31.56
CA PRO A 114 4.54 -14.66 -31.36
C PRO A 114 5.01 -16.12 -31.35
N SER A 115 4.26 -17.00 -30.67
CA SER A 115 4.59 -18.43 -30.55
C SER A 115 4.72 -19.16 -31.90
N ASP A 116 4.05 -18.66 -32.94
CA ASP A 116 4.09 -19.21 -34.29
C ASP A 116 5.43 -18.92 -35.00
N MET A 117 6.20 -17.95 -34.49
CA MET A 117 7.51 -17.60 -35.02
C MET A 117 8.61 -18.35 -34.26
N THR A 118 9.36 -19.17 -34.98
CA THR A 118 10.53 -19.86 -34.42
C THR A 118 11.82 -19.20 -34.90
N PRO A 119 12.94 -19.38 -34.17
CA PRO A 119 14.24 -18.88 -34.61
C PRO A 119 14.66 -19.40 -36.00
N LYS A 120 14.15 -20.57 -36.39
CA LYS A 120 14.42 -21.19 -37.70
C LYS A 120 13.59 -20.58 -38.82
N THR A 121 12.35 -20.18 -38.55
CA THR A 121 11.46 -19.60 -39.57
C THR A 121 11.65 -18.09 -39.72
N HIS A 122 11.87 -17.37 -38.61
CA HIS A 122 12.01 -15.91 -38.60
C HIS A 122 13.24 -15.45 -37.78
N PRO A 123 14.47 -15.70 -38.27
CA PRO A 123 15.70 -15.37 -37.53
C PRO A 123 15.88 -13.86 -37.30
N LEU A 124 15.42 -13.01 -38.24
CA LEU A 124 15.52 -11.56 -38.11
C LEU A 124 14.67 -11.00 -36.97
N GLU A 125 13.48 -11.55 -36.74
CA GLU A 125 12.61 -11.10 -35.64
C GLU A 125 13.20 -11.48 -34.27
N TYR A 126 13.84 -12.64 -34.18
CA TYR A 126 14.59 -13.02 -32.97
C TYR A 126 15.84 -12.16 -32.75
N PHE A 127 16.52 -11.73 -33.83
CA PHE A 127 17.64 -10.80 -33.73
C PHE A 127 17.18 -9.41 -33.28
N ARG A 128 16.08 -8.90 -33.84
CA ARG A 128 15.44 -7.65 -33.39
C ARG A 128 15.01 -7.72 -31.93
N PHE A 129 14.39 -8.83 -31.53
CA PHE A 129 14.06 -9.09 -30.13
C PHE A 129 15.29 -9.00 -29.22
N ALA A 130 16.38 -9.68 -29.57
CA ALA A 130 17.61 -9.64 -28.78
C ALA A 130 18.19 -8.22 -28.68
N GLY A 131 18.21 -7.47 -29.79
CA GLY A 131 18.65 -6.07 -29.80
C GLY A 131 17.75 -5.18 -28.95
N ASN A 132 16.43 -5.28 -29.11
CA ASN A 132 15.45 -4.50 -28.36
C ASN A 132 15.48 -4.84 -26.87
N ALA A 133 15.71 -6.09 -26.48
CA ALA A 133 15.85 -6.48 -25.09
C ALA A 133 17.02 -5.76 -24.41
N VAL A 134 18.18 -5.70 -25.05
CA VAL A 134 19.35 -4.98 -24.52
C VAL A 134 19.13 -3.46 -24.54
N LEU A 135 18.63 -2.92 -25.66
CA LEU A 135 18.35 -1.49 -25.80
C LEU A 135 17.31 -1.01 -24.80
N SER A 136 16.25 -1.79 -24.55
CA SER A 136 15.21 -1.43 -23.59
C SER A 136 15.77 -1.23 -22.18
N GLU A 137 16.73 -2.07 -21.76
CA GLU A 137 17.33 -1.94 -20.44
C GLU A 137 18.21 -0.69 -20.33
N ILE A 138 18.98 -0.39 -21.38
CA ILE A 138 19.83 0.81 -21.43
C ILE A 138 18.94 2.06 -21.46
N HIS A 139 17.91 2.07 -22.30
CA HIS A 139 16.95 3.17 -22.38
C HIS A 139 16.23 3.37 -21.06
N GLU A 140 15.72 2.31 -20.42
CA GLU A 140 15.04 2.42 -19.12
C GLU A 140 16.01 2.96 -18.06
N ARG A 141 17.26 2.46 -18.02
CA ARG A 141 18.29 2.93 -17.09
C ARG A 141 18.61 4.42 -17.28
N ASN A 142 18.78 4.85 -18.51
CA ASN A 142 19.10 6.24 -18.85
C ASN A 142 17.89 7.15 -18.62
N GLU A 143 16.69 6.72 -19.03
CA GLU A 143 15.46 7.51 -18.92
C GLU A 143 15.02 7.69 -17.47
N ARG A 144 15.30 6.72 -16.58
CA ARG A 144 14.96 6.81 -15.15
C ARG A 144 15.44 8.11 -14.49
N TRP A 145 16.60 8.62 -14.89
CA TRP A 145 17.21 9.82 -14.34
C TRP A 145 17.07 11.07 -15.21
N THR A 146 16.38 10.97 -16.35
CA THR A 146 16.15 12.13 -17.20
C THR A 146 15.13 13.07 -16.55
N TRP A 147 15.41 14.38 -16.55
CA TRP A 147 14.50 15.42 -16.06
C TRP A 147 13.08 15.30 -16.60
N ARG A 148 12.91 14.90 -17.86
CA ARG A 148 11.60 14.62 -18.48
C ARG A 148 10.81 13.59 -17.69
N ARG A 149 11.42 12.47 -17.29
CA ARG A 149 10.74 11.38 -16.57
C ARG A 149 10.47 11.73 -15.12
N LEU A 150 11.41 12.43 -14.47
CA LEU A 150 11.20 12.97 -13.12
C LEU A 150 10.07 13.99 -13.08
N LYS A 151 10.02 14.89 -14.07
CA LYS A 151 8.93 15.87 -14.24
C LYS A 151 7.60 15.16 -14.48
N LYS A 152 7.54 14.21 -15.42
CA LYS A 152 6.32 13.41 -15.67
C LYS A 152 5.84 12.73 -14.38
N ARG A 153 6.71 12.06 -13.63
CA ARG A 153 6.34 11.41 -12.35
C ARG A 153 5.83 12.41 -11.30
N ARG A 154 6.38 13.63 -11.25
CA ARG A 154 5.86 14.70 -10.38
C ARG A 154 4.45 15.10 -10.82
N ASP A 155 4.27 15.35 -12.11
CA ASP A 155 3.02 15.86 -12.68
C ASP A 155 1.91 14.80 -12.54
N ASP A 156 2.19 13.53 -12.88
CA ASP A 156 1.28 12.39 -12.71
C ASP A 156 0.88 12.22 -11.24
N ARG A 157 1.84 12.37 -10.30
CA ARG A 157 1.56 12.30 -8.86
C ARG A 157 0.63 13.41 -8.41
N ILE A 158 0.86 14.64 -8.85
CA ILE A 158 0.02 15.79 -8.47
C ILE A 158 -1.39 15.60 -9.04
N ALA A 159 -1.49 15.26 -10.32
CA ALA A 159 -2.76 15.00 -10.99
C ALA A 159 -3.53 13.87 -10.29
N TYR A 160 -2.89 12.73 -10.06
CA TYR A 160 -3.50 11.58 -9.38
C TYR A 160 -4.03 11.94 -7.99
N ILE A 161 -3.22 12.60 -7.17
CA ILE A 161 -3.62 12.96 -5.80
C ILE A 161 -4.82 13.91 -5.83
N ASN A 162 -4.84 14.89 -6.73
CA ASN A 162 -5.95 15.83 -6.84
C ASN A 162 -7.24 15.13 -7.27
N CYS A 163 -7.22 14.37 -8.38
CA CYS A 163 -8.38 13.63 -8.87
C CYS A 163 -8.87 12.60 -7.82
N TYR A 164 -7.95 11.92 -7.14
CA TYR A 164 -8.30 10.94 -6.10
C TYR A 164 -8.98 11.58 -4.89
N VAL A 165 -8.49 12.75 -4.43
CA VAL A 165 -9.10 13.50 -3.32
C VAL A 165 -10.48 14.02 -3.74
N ASN A 166 -10.59 14.61 -4.93
CA ASN A 166 -11.87 15.12 -5.45
C ASN A 166 -12.90 14.00 -5.61
N ARG A 167 -12.50 12.83 -6.13
CA ARG A 167 -13.37 11.65 -6.20
C ARG A 167 -13.85 11.22 -4.81
N LYS A 168 -12.99 11.25 -3.80
CA LYS A 168 -13.34 10.85 -2.41
C LYS A 168 -14.15 11.89 -1.63
N LEU A 169 -14.25 13.11 -2.13
CA LEU A 169 -15.08 14.18 -1.60
C LEU A 169 -16.38 14.37 -2.40
N ASP A 170 -16.64 13.50 -3.38
CA ASP A 170 -17.77 13.60 -4.32
C ASP A 170 -17.81 14.95 -5.05
N ARG A 171 -16.63 15.48 -5.39
CA ARG A 171 -16.41 16.77 -6.09
C ARG A 171 -15.81 16.62 -7.47
N ALA A 172 -15.48 15.41 -7.87
CA ALA A 172 -14.81 15.17 -9.14
C ALA A 172 -15.72 15.52 -10.30
N THR A 173 -15.17 16.26 -11.28
CA THR A 173 -15.81 16.43 -12.58
C THR A 173 -15.72 15.12 -13.39
N PRO A 174 -16.56 14.94 -14.42
CA PRO A 174 -16.45 13.80 -15.33
C PRO A 174 -15.04 13.65 -15.93
N ASP A 175 -14.42 14.77 -16.34
CA ASP A 175 -13.07 14.80 -16.90
C ASP A 175 -12.01 14.34 -15.88
N GLU A 176 -12.15 14.72 -14.60
CA GLU A 176 -11.24 14.28 -13.53
C GLU A 176 -11.38 12.78 -13.23
N LEU A 177 -12.58 12.21 -13.38
CA LEU A 177 -12.81 10.78 -13.22
C LEU A 177 -12.16 9.99 -14.37
N GLU A 178 -12.32 10.44 -15.62
CA GLU A 178 -11.68 9.82 -16.77
C GLU A 178 -10.15 9.91 -16.67
N GLN A 179 -9.63 11.08 -16.28
CA GLN A 179 -8.20 11.25 -16.04
C GLN A 179 -7.68 10.32 -14.94
N LEU A 180 -8.45 10.12 -13.88
CA LEU A 180 -8.09 9.20 -12.81
C LEU A 180 -8.04 7.75 -13.30
N GLU A 181 -9.01 7.32 -14.11
CA GLU A 181 -9.04 5.97 -14.69
C GLU A 181 -7.85 5.74 -15.62
N ASN A 182 -7.53 6.71 -16.48
CA ASN A 182 -6.35 6.64 -17.35
C ASN A 182 -5.05 6.55 -16.54
N LEU A 183 -4.92 7.36 -15.48
CA LEU A 183 -3.78 7.28 -14.57
C LEU A 183 -3.72 5.93 -13.82
N GLU A 184 -4.86 5.36 -13.40
CA GLU A 184 -4.91 4.04 -12.75
C GLU A 184 -4.52 2.89 -13.68
N ARG A 185 -4.64 3.07 -15.01
CA ARG A 185 -4.18 2.11 -16.03
C ARG A 185 -2.69 2.24 -16.35
N GLU A 186 -2.15 3.46 -16.37
CA GLU A 186 -0.74 3.71 -16.73
C GLU A 186 0.24 3.51 -15.56
N LEU A 187 -0.18 3.87 -14.33
CA LEU A 187 0.70 3.87 -13.17
C LEU A 187 0.92 2.45 -12.61
N SER A 188 2.13 2.22 -12.10
CA SER A 188 2.46 0.96 -11.43
C SER A 188 1.69 0.80 -10.11
N PHE A 189 1.50 -0.45 -9.67
CA PHE A 189 0.87 -0.74 -8.37
C PHE A 189 1.58 -0.05 -7.20
N GLU A 190 2.92 -0.02 -7.22
CA GLU A 190 3.74 0.65 -6.21
C GLU A 190 3.46 2.15 -6.17
N ASP A 191 3.40 2.79 -7.34
CA ASP A 191 3.10 4.22 -7.46
C ASP A 191 1.69 4.55 -6.99
N LEU A 192 0.69 3.76 -7.36
CA LEU A 192 -0.70 3.93 -6.89
C LEU A 192 -0.80 3.79 -5.37
N ARG A 193 -0.13 2.78 -4.80
CA ARG A 193 -0.08 2.59 -3.34
C ARG A 193 0.57 3.80 -2.67
N PHE A 194 1.69 4.28 -3.21
CA PHE A 194 2.40 5.43 -2.69
C PHE A 194 1.56 6.71 -2.79
N TYR A 195 0.96 7.01 -3.94
CA TYR A 195 0.15 8.22 -4.12
C TYR A 195 -1.10 8.20 -3.25
N ARG A 196 -1.76 7.05 -3.08
CA ARG A 196 -2.88 6.90 -2.13
C ARG A 196 -2.45 7.13 -0.68
N SER A 197 -1.22 6.76 -0.31
CA SER A 197 -0.69 7.06 1.03
C SER A 197 -0.54 8.57 1.26
N LEU A 198 -0.10 9.32 0.23
CA LEU A 198 0.02 10.78 0.27
C LEU A 198 -1.32 11.51 0.19
N ALA A 199 -2.32 10.91 -0.48
CA ALA A 199 -3.66 11.50 -0.60
C ALA A 199 -4.45 11.42 0.72
N LYS A 200 -4.19 10.42 1.58
CA LYS A 200 -4.91 10.23 2.86
C LYS A 200 -4.81 11.45 3.80
N PRO A 201 -3.62 12.01 4.11
CA PRO A 201 -3.50 13.23 4.90
C PRO A 201 -4.25 14.42 4.30
N LYS A 202 -4.11 14.65 2.98
CA LYS A 202 -4.82 15.74 2.29
C LYS A 202 -6.34 15.60 2.42
N LEU A 203 -6.85 14.39 2.23
CA LEU A 203 -8.26 14.07 2.39
C LEU A 203 -8.73 14.31 3.84
N ARG A 204 -7.95 13.93 4.85
CA ARG A 204 -8.27 14.22 6.26
C ARG A 204 -8.35 15.71 6.52
N ARG A 205 -7.38 16.49 6.04
CA ARG A 205 -7.35 17.97 6.19
C ARG A 205 -8.56 18.63 5.52
N GLU A 206 -8.86 18.26 4.27
CA GLU A 206 -10.01 18.77 3.54
C GLU A 206 -11.33 18.40 4.23
N LYS A 207 -11.53 17.14 4.64
CA LYS A 207 -12.73 16.74 5.39
C LYS A 207 -12.89 17.52 6.71
N ALA A 208 -11.80 17.73 7.45
CA ALA A 208 -11.82 18.52 8.67
C ALA A 208 -12.20 19.98 8.39
N ARG A 209 -11.67 20.58 7.32
CA ARG A 209 -12.01 21.94 6.87
C ARG A 209 -13.50 22.07 6.53
N LEU A 210 -14.06 21.08 5.82
CA LEU A 210 -15.48 21.07 5.46
C LEU A 210 -16.39 20.90 6.68
N ALA A 211 -16.04 20.00 7.59
CA ALA A 211 -16.76 19.85 8.85
C ALA A 211 -16.72 21.13 9.70
N ALA A 212 -15.60 21.86 9.71
CA ALA A 212 -15.48 23.14 10.39
C ALA A 212 -16.36 24.23 9.75
N ILE A 213 -16.42 24.30 8.42
CA ILE A 213 -17.28 25.22 7.69
C ILE A 213 -18.76 24.91 7.96
N GLU A 214 -19.17 23.65 7.89
CA GLU A 214 -20.53 23.24 8.22
C GLU A 214 -20.90 23.57 9.67
N LYS A 215 -19.97 23.40 10.61
CA LYS A 215 -20.17 23.76 12.01
C LYS A 215 -20.35 25.27 12.18
N LYS A 216 -19.57 26.10 11.46
CA LYS A 216 -19.76 27.56 11.44
C LYS A 216 -21.11 27.94 10.85
N ARG A 217 -21.49 27.39 9.70
CA ARG A 217 -22.78 27.64 9.07
C ARG A 217 -23.96 27.26 9.96
N LYS A 218 -23.89 26.10 10.64
CA LYS A 218 -24.91 25.66 11.61
C LYS A 218 -25.00 26.58 12.83
N LYS A 219 -23.87 27.11 13.32
CA LYS A 219 -23.85 28.09 14.41
C LYS A 219 -24.48 29.41 13.98
N GLU A 220 -24.13 29.93 12.81
CA GLU A 220 -24.72 31.15 12.25
C GLU A 220 -26.23 30.98 11.98
N GLU A 221 -26.67 29.82 11.48
CA GLU A 221 -28.08 29.50 11.31
C GLU A 221 -28.83 29.40 12.67
N ALA A 222 -28.19 28.84 13.70
CA ALA A 222 -28.75 28.77 15.05
C ALA A 222 -28.83 30.15 15.72
N GLU A 223 -27.81 31.00 15.55
CA GLU A 223 -27.79 32.39 16.03
C GLU A 223 -28.83 33.24 15.30
N ARG A 224 -28.99 33.07 13.97
CA ARG A 224 -30.07 33.70 13.19
C ARG A 224 -31.45 33.28 13.68
N LYS A 225 -31.68 31.98 13.88
CA LYS A 225 -32.95 31.47 14.42
C LYS A 225 -33.19 31.94 15.86
N ALA A 226 -32.15 32.02 16.69
CA ALA A 226 -32.25 32.57 18.04
C ALA A 226 -32.57 34.08 18.02
N SER A 227 -31.97 34.85 17.10
CA SER A 227 -32.24 36.29 16.94
C SER A 227 -33.64 36.59 16.38
N GLN A 228 -34.20 35.70 15.54
CA GLN A 228 -35.58 35.79 15.06
C GLN A 228 -36.60 35.31 16.11
N GLY A 229 -36.22 34.37 17.00
CA GLY A 229 -37.04 33.96 18.15
C GLY A 229 -37.05 34.99 19.29
N TRP A 230 -35.95 35.72 19.49
CA TRP A 230 -35.84 36.74 20.54
C TRP A 230 -36.57 38.03 20.16
N SER A 231 -36.63 38.41 18.88
CA SER A 231 -37.27 39.66 18.42
C SER A 231 -38.81 39.64 18.42
N ILE A 232 -39.45 38.48 18.66
CA ILE A 232 -40.90 38.38 18.90
C ILE A 232 -41.22 38.33 20.41
N SER A 233 -40.26 37.96 21.26
CA SER A 233 -40.43 37.94 22.72
C SER A 233 -40.23 39.30 23.41
N SER A 234 -39.59 40.27 22.74
CA SER A 234 -39.26 41.58 23.34
C SER A 234 -40.38 42.62 23.30
N TRP A 235 -41.50 42.38 22.61
CA TRP A 235 -42.71 43.23 22.71
C TRP A 235 -43.59 42.81 23.91
N TRP A 236 -43.61 41.53 24.28
CA TRP A 236 -44.48 41.03 25.36
C TRP A 236 -43.96 41.34 26.76
N SER A 237 -42.65 41.44 27.00
CA SER A 237 -42.14 41.63 28.37
C SER A 237 -42.02 43.12 28.74
N GLY A 238 -43.10 43.67 29.27
CA GLY A 238 -43.12 44.98 29.91
C GLY A 238 -42.55 44.94 31.35
N SER A 239 -41.51 45.76 31.56
CA SER A 239 -41.11 46.50 32.78
C SER A 239 -40.62 45.75 34.04
N SER A 240 -39.32 45.90 34.36
CA SER A 240 -38.89 46.62 35.58
C SER A 240 -37.36 46.85 35.65
N SER A 241 -37.02 48.15 35.77
CA SER A 241 -35.90 48.78 36.48
C SER A 241 -34.43 48.31 36.34
N ALA A 242 -33.66 49.20 35.70
CA ALA A 242 -32.67 50.08 36.34
C ALA A 242 -31.23 49.58 36.63
N THR A 243 -30.30 50.29 35.96
CA THR A 243 -29.06 50.89 36.51
C THR A 243 -27.78 50.04 36.57
N GLY A 244 -26.73 50.55 35.91
CA GLY A 244 -25.35 50.21 36.27
C GLY A 244 -24.32 50.61 35.22
N LYS A 245 -23.89 51.88 35.23
CA LYS A 245 -22.64 52.35 34.60
C LYS A 245 -21.44 51.64 35.23
N GLY A 246 -20.35 51.47 34.48
CA GLY A 246 -19.01 51.41 35.08
C GLY A 246 -17.99 50.58 34.30
N GLN A 247 -17.20 51.25 33.47
CA GLN A 247 -15.82 50.87 33.16
C GLN A 247 -14.93 51.60 34.18
N PRO A 248 -13.81 51.02 34.66
CA PRO A 248 -12.51 51.45 34.12
C PRO A 248 -11.41 50.37 34.06
N SER A 249 -10.53 50.57 33.08
CA SER A 249 -9.06 50.33 32.99
C SER A 249 -8.30 49.41 33.95
N GLY A 250 -7.29 48.71 33.40
CA GLY A 250 -5.98 48.62 34.07
C GLY A 250 -5.14 47.37 33.81
N GLU A 251 -4.04 47.58 33.07
CA GLU A 251 -2.72 46.96 33.23
C GLU A 251 -2.35 45.62 32.57
N ALA A 252 -1.11 45.66 32.10
CA ALA A 252 -0.42 44.75 31.21
C ALA A 252 0.11 43.53 31.96
N ASP A 253 0.03 42.38 31.32
CA ASP A 253 1.00 41.31 31.50
C ASP A 253 1.31 40.76 30.10
N ASP A 254 2.47 41.16 29.59
CA ASP A 254 3.00 40.78 28.28
C ASP A 254 3.66 39.40 28.42
N ASP A 255 2.84 38.38 28.71
CA ASP A 255 3.25 36.99 28.57
C ASP A 255 2.84 36.56 27.16
N LEU A 256 3.82 36.15 26.35
CA LEU A 256 3.66 35.76 24.94
C LEU A 256 2.84 34.46 24.83
N VAL A 257 1.56 34.53 25.16
CA VAL A 257 0.59 33.48 24.92
C VAL A 257 0.22 33.56 23.44
N ILE A 258 0.99 32.85 22.62
CA ILE A 258 0.61 32.59 21.23
C ILE A 258 -0.80 32.02 21.26
N THR A 259 -1.76 32.79 20.75
CA THR A 259 -3.15 32.33 20.63
C THR A 259 -3.21 31.07 19.77
N GLU A 260 -4.10 30.13 20.10
CA GLU A 260 -4.24 28.86 19.38
C GLU A 260 -4.41 29.07 17.86
N GLU A 261 -5.02 30.20 17.47
CA GLU A 261 -5.20 30.61 16.07
C GLU A 261 -3.90 31.07 15.40
N GLN A 262 -3.02 31.80 16.10
CA GLN A 262 -1.70 32.16 15.60
C GLN A 262 -0.78 30.95 15.55
N LYS A 263 -0.91 30.01 16.49
CA LYS A 263 -0.20 28.74 16.48
C LYS A 263 -0.64 27.87 15.29
N GLN A 264 -1.94 27.82 14.98
CA GLN A 264 -2.46 27.16 13.78
C GLN A 264 -1.99 27.84 12.49
N LYS A 265 -2.02 29.18 12.41
CA LYS A 265 -1.47 29.91 11.26
C LYS A 265 0.02 29.68 11.10
N PHE A 266 0.76 29.62 12.21
CA PHE A 266 2.18 29.29 12.19
C PHE A 266 2.37 27.89 11.63
N TYR A 267 1.64 26.88 12.12
CA TYR A 267 1.66 25.49 11.61
C TYR A 267 1.28 25.36 10.13
N ASP A 268 0.31 26.15 9.65
CA ASP A 268 -0.06 26.23 8.23
C ASP A 268 1.05 26.86 7.38
N VAL A 269 1.75 27.89 7.88
CA VAL A 269 2.83 28.59 7.17
C VAL A 269 4.10 27.74 7.08
N ILE A 270 4.41 26.95 8.12
CA ILE A 270 5.62 26.11 8.15
C ILE A 270 5.41 24.72 7.57
N ASP A 271 4.22 24.41 7.01
CA ASP A 271 3.87 23.08 6.46
C ASP A 271 4.25 21.92 7.43
N TYR A 272 4.14 22.18 8.74
CA TYR A 272 4.58 21.25 9.78
C TYR A 272 3.55 20.13 9.94
N ASP A 273 3.82 19.03 9.26
CA ASP A 273 2.99 17.85 9.29
C ASP A 273 3.48 16.90 10.39
N ALA A 274 2.75 16.79 11.50
CA ALA A 274 2.95 15.71 12.47
C ALA A 274 2.83 14.32 11.81
N ASP A 275 2.14 14.26 10.65
CA ASP A 275 2.05 13.06 9.83
C ASP A 275 3.29 12.87 8.93
N LYS A 276 4.24 13.81 8.80
CA LYS A 276 5.48 13.61 8.00
C LYS A 276 6.30 12.43 8.52
N ALA A 277 6.33 12.24 9.84
CA ALA A 277 6.94 11.08 10.49
C ALA A 277 6.15 9.79 10.22
N THR A 278 4.81 9.85 10.15
CA THR A 278 3.97 8.69 9.81
C THR A 278 4.01 8.34 8.32
N ILE A 279 4.14 9.35 7.45
CA ILE A 279 4.36 9.20 6.02
C ILE A 279 5.73 8.56 5.85
N ALA A 280 6.81 9.15 6.40
CA ALA A 280 8.17 8.58 6.37
C ALA A 280 8.25 7.16 6.94
N ALA A 281 7.52 6.86 8.02
CA ALA A 281 7.44 5.51 8.59
C ALA A 281 6.60 4.53 7.74
N SER A 282 5.61 5.01 6.99
CA SER A 282 4.79 4.20 6.07
C SER A 282 5.37 4.09 4.65
N VAL A 283 6.38 4.90 4.33
CA VAL A 283 7.12 4.86 3.07
C VAL A 283 8.13 3.72 3.14
N ASP A 284 7.73 2.57 2.61
CA ASP A 284 8.71 1.66 2.02
C ASP A 284 9.14 2.34 0.71
N LEU A 285 10.29 3.02 0.73
CA LEU A 285 10.83 3.68 -0.46
C LEU A 285 10.98 2.59 -1.54
N PRO A 286 10.43 2.76 -2.75
CA PRO A 286 10.64 1.78 -3.81
C PRO A 286 12.16 1.59 -3.98
N LYS A 287 12.60 0.32 -4.08
CA LYS A 287 14.03 -0.02 -4.21
C LYS A 287 14.63 0.79 -5.36
N GLY A 288 15.44 1.82 -5.03
CA GLY A 288 16.07 2.70 -6.01
C GLY A 288 16.11 4.20 -5.66
N VAL A 289 15.46 4.66 -4.60
CA VAL A 289 15.58 6.07 -4.17
C VAL A 289 16.78 6.25 -3.24
N ILE A 290 17.99 6.17 -3.80
CA ILE A 290 19.19 6.74 -3.18
C ILE A 290 19.43 8.06 -3.91
N TRP A 291 19.09 9.17 -3.25
CA TRP A 291 19.56 10.49 -3.67
C TRP A 291 21.06 10.55 -3.32
N PRO A 292 21.97 10.80 -4.27
CA PRO A 292 23.32 11.21 -3.90
C PRO A 292 23.23 12.57 -3.18
N PRO A 293 24.14 12.87 -2.23
CA PRO A 293 24.04 14.03 -1.34
C PRO A 293 23.92 15.38 -2.06
#